data_AF-A0A811UGX4-F1
#
_entry.id   AF-A0A811UGX4-F1
#
_cell.length_a   1.000
_cell.length_b   1.000
_cell.length_c   1.000
_cell.angle_alpha   90.00
_cell.angle_beta   90.00
_cell.angle_gamma   90.00
#
_symmetry.space_group_name_H-M   'P 1'
#
loop_
_entity.id
_entity.type
_entity.pdbx_description
1 polymer ?
#
loop_
_entity_poly.entity_id
_entity_poly.type
_entity_poly.pdbx_seq_one_letter_code
_entity_poly.pdbx_strand_id
1 'polypeptide(L)'
;MNSYKRRVTIFGLPKDWSVHRLHSELNKYTEAWNVVDIVPLEEDLIVYVNCKSEDSYDCDEEVWDFCMLVGRYLKFMIVDSLSDYATMDKYTKYLHWEGNLRCSVSMKIRRHLVHFPYLEILQIEGIFLADEVIDELARCCPKIRELQFMDAYTYFTTGEHFSSFRNLEVIDICSSMRCRLVEMLKVCHQLHLKKLNMVDTRRLYEPAFFSALVKTQYATLTTLWLSAIKDKDTILLILKLPLLVELKFYWKRTYEGFEEILFSALSETKQNSLHSVSFEVHPLPYEMISFRYFGTYSEAGHVLQGIHDGWELCESSLKEFLKLLDVCMSLEKLAIRYCSLFKEKDIFIFPEHCESLRLIQMIGQCRKHDEKFLYKWRERAEDCSCELRIEGELLYFTEQEMRLRPGENREAFSYRSIECNFKNPLLAQRNANDR
;
A
#
# COMPACT_ATOMS: atom_id res chain seq x y z
N MET A 1 -8.13 -33.73 3.36
CA MET A 1 -7.39 -33.11 4.48
C MET A 1 -6.46 -32.09 3.86
N ASN A 2 -6.76 -30.79 4.02
CA ASN A 2 -5.87 -29.74 3.54
C ASN A 2 -4.93 -29.40 4.71
N SER A 3 -3.65 -29.73 4.59
CA SER A 3 -2.62 -29.30 5.53
C SER A 3 -2.56 -27.76 5.51
N TYR A 4 -2.85 -27.10 6.62
CA TYR A 4 -2.75 -25.65 6.75
C TYR A 4 -1.27 -25.28 6.75
N LYS A 5 -0.82 -24.53 5.73
CA LYS A 5 0.56 -24.04 5.64
C LYS A 5 0.57 -22.57 6.05
N ARG A 6 1.17 -22.25 7.20
CA ARG A 6 1.45 -20.85 7.56
C ARG A 6 2.67 -20.39 6.78
N ARG A 7 2.54 -19.32 6.00
CA ARG A 7 3.63 -18.72 5.24
C ARG A 7 4.26 -17.60 6.06
N VAL A 8 5.53 -17.75 6.40
CA VAL A 8 6.35 -16.67 6.97
C VAL A 8 7.28 -16.19 5.87
N THR A 9 7.25 -14.89 5.58
CA THR A 9 8.17 -14.29 4.61
C THR A 9 9.23 -13.49 5.34
N ILE A 10 10.47 -13.89 5.14
CA ILE A 10 11.66 -13.29 5.75
C ILE A 10 12.38 -12.47 4.69
N PHE A 11 12.72 -11.23 5.02
CA PHE A 11 13.51 -10.35 4.16
C PHE A 11 14.71 -9.82 4.95
N GLY A 12 15.89 -9.81 4.33
CA GLY A 12 17.08 -9.16 4.89
C GLY A 12 18.11 -10.08 5.55
N LEU A 13 18.13 -11.39 5.23
CA LEU A 13 19.22 -12.25 5.73
C LEU A 13 20.52 -11.93 4.99
N PRO A 14 21.67 -11.83 5.69
CA PRO A 14 22.94 -11.52 5.05
C PRO A 14 23.38 -12.65 4.10
N LYS A 15 23.98 -12.29 2.96
CA LYS A 15 24.39 -13.22 1.90
C LYS A 15 25.34 -14.35 2.32
N ASP A 16 26.06 -14.20 3.43
CA ASP A 16 26.96 -15.21 3.98
C ASP A 16 26.21 -16.38 4.64
N TRP A 17 24.91 -16.22 4.89
CA TRP A 17 23.99 -17.34 5.10
C TRP A 17 23.74 -18.04 3.76
N SER A 18 24.61 -18.99 3.42
CA SER A 18 24.35 -19.85 2.27
C SER A 18 23.04 -20.60 2.46
N VAL A 19 22.32 -20.86 1.36
CA VAL A 19 21.09 -21.68 1.34
C VAL A 19 21.29 -23.01 2.08
N HIS A 20 22.48 -23.61 1.96
CA HIS A 20 22.87 -24.80 2.69
C HIS A 20 23.00 -24.58 4.20
N ARG A 21 23.53 -23.45 4.66
CA ARG A 21 23.60 -23.12 6.08
C ARG A 21 22.20 -22.90 6.66
N LEU A 22 21.34 -22.16 5.97
CA LEU A 22 19.96 -21.95 6.39
C LEU A 22 19.18 -23.28 6.40
N HIS A 23 19.26 -24.09 5.34
CA HIS A 23 18.68 -25.43 5.34
C HIS A 23 19.27 -26.31 6.43
N SER A 24 20.58 -26.28 6.68
CA SER A 24 21.20 -27.09 7.72
C SER A 24 20.78 -26.66 9.12
N GLU A 25 20.55 -25.37 9.35
CA GLU A 25 20.05 -24.88 10.63
C GLU A 25 18.54 -25.16 10.80
N LEU A 26 17.75 -25.04 9.73
CA LEU A 26 16.31 -25.36 9.75
C LEU A 26 16.04 -26.87 9.84
N ASN A 27 16.84 -27.67 9.16
CA ASN A 27 16.77 -29.13 9.20
C ASN A 27 17.24 -29.71 10.55
N LYS A 28 17.71 -28.92 11.51
CA LYS A 28 17.88 -29.38 12.90
C LYS A 28 16.52 -29.52 13.62
N TYR A 29 15.46 -28.91 13.08
CA TYR A 29 14.10 -28.90 13.62
C TYR A 29 13.19 -29.66 12.63
N THR A 30 13.36 -30.99 12.63
CA THR A 30 13.33 -31.87 11.45
C THR A 30 12.01 -32.13 10.72
N GLU A 31 10.84 -31.63 11.14
CA GLU A 31 9.57 -32.02 10.47
C GLU A 31 8.58 -30.88 10.19
N ALA A 32 8.75 -29.73 10.84
CA ALA A 32 7.74 -28.69 10.84
C ALA A 32 7.93 -27.59 9.79
N TRP A 33 9.09 -27.49 9.14
CA TRP A 33 9.41 -26.33 8.29
C TRP A 33 9.89 -26.76 6.91
N ASN A 34 9.37 -26.10 5.89
CA ASN A 34 9.84 -26.25 4.52
C ASN A 34 10.14 -24.88 3.94
N VAL A 35 11.40 -24.65 3.56
CA VAL A 35 11.76 -23.51 2.72
C VAL A 35 11.06 -23.70 1.38
N VAL A 36 10.21 -22.76 1.02
CA VAL A 36 9.38 -22.79 -0.18
C VAL A 36 10.14 -22.20 -1.35
N ASP A 37 10.81 -21.08 -1.11
CA ASP A 37 11.50 -20.31 -2.13
C ASP A 37 12.53 -19.39 -1.47
N ILE A 38 13.58 -19.04 -2.21
CA ILE A 38 14.61 -18.09 -1.80
C ILE A 38 14.92 -17.19 -2.98
N VAL A 39 14.72 -15.88 -2.79
CA VAL A 39 15.05 -14.87 -3.80
C VAL A 39 16.29 -14.11 -3.35
N PRO A 40 17.45 -14.28 -4.01
CA PRO A 40 18.63 -13.50 -3.74
C PRO A 40 18.48 -12.06 -4.25
N LEU A 41 18.82 -11.09 -3.40
CA LEU A 41 18.94 -9.67 -3.73
C LEU A 41 20.43 -9.25 -3.72
N GLU A 42 20.74 -7.98 -4.02
CA GLU A 42 22.13 -7.50 -4.10
C GLU A 42 22.88 -7.56 -2.76
N GLU A 43 22.21 -7.39 -1.63
CA GLU A 43 22.84 -7.45 -0.29
C GLU A 43 22.15 -8.44 0.67
N ASP A 44 20.93 -8.90 0.32
CA ASP A 44 20.03 -9.63 1.20
C ASP A 44 19.45 -10.90 0.54
N LEU A 45 18.83 -11.76 1.33
CA LEU A 45 17.99 -12.88 0.88
C LEU A 45 16.54 -12.66 1.34
N ILE A 46 15.59 -12.94 0.43
CA ILE A 46 14.19 -13.17 0.78
C ILE A 46 14.01 -14.68 0.93
N VAL A 47 13.48 -15.13 2.06
CA VAL A 47 13.22 -16.54 2.33
C VAL A 47 11.75 -16.73 2.63
N TYR A 48 11.09 -17.58 1.85
CA TYR A 48 9.73 -18.03 2.11
C TYR A 48 9.81 -19.34 2.88
N VAL A 49 9.31 -19.36 4.11
CA VAL A 49 9.25 -20.58 4.92
C VAL A 49 7.79 -20.92 5.19
N ASN A 50 7.42 -22.18 4.93
CA ASN A 50 6.13 -22.72 5.33
C ASN A 50 6.29 -23.58 6.57
N CYS A 51 5.48 -23.33 7.59
CA CYS A 51 5.27 -24.29 8.65
C CYS A 51 4.27 -25.35 8.19
N LYS A 52 4.64 -26.62 8.23
CA LYS A 52 3.75 -27.78 8.14
C LYS A 52 3.60 -28.35 9.56
N SER A 53 2.55 -27.98 10.29
CA SER A 53 2.10 -28.83 11.41
C SER A 53 0.72 -29.36 11.08
N GLU A 54 0.56 -30.68 11.10
CA GLU A 54 -0.76 -31.32 11.08
C GLU A 54 -1.39 -31.33 12.48
N ASP A 55 -0.56 -31.11 13.52
CA ASP A 55 -0.99 -31.05 14.90
C ASP A 55 -1.16 -29.61 15.38
N SER A 56 -2.37 -29.34 15.88
CA SER A 56 -2.66 -28.16 16.67
C SER A 56 -1.94 -28.26 18.02
N TYR A 57 -1.24 -27.18 18.39
CA TYR A 57 -0.70 -26.84 19.73
C TYR A 57 0.79 -27.08 20.05
N ASP A 58 1.57 -27.86 19.28
CA ASP A 58 3.03 -28.04 19.51
C ASP A 58 3.94 -27.09 18.68
N CYS A 59 3.38 -26.17 17.88
CA CYS A 59 4.14 -25.31 16.97
C CYS A 59 4.88 -24.13 17.63
N ASP A 60 4.56 -23.75 18.87
CA ASP A 60 5.02 -22.47 19.45
C ASP A 60 6.49 -22.50 19.93
N GLU A 61 7.01 -23.65 20.38
CA GLU A 61 8.44 -23.80 20.73
C GLU A 61 9.32 -23.84 19.47
N GLU A 62 8.85 -24.45 18.39
CA GLU A 62 9.58 -24.47 17.12
C GLU A 62 9.60 -23.10 16.45
N VAL A 63 8.49 -22.35 16.49
CA VAL A 63 8.46 -20.94 16.07
C VAL A 63 9.42 -20.12 16.93
N TRP A 64 9.48 -20.37 18.23
CA TRP A 64 10.41 -19.70 19.13
C TRP A 64 11.87 -19.94 18.72
N ASP A 65 12.28 -21.21 18.56
CA ASP A 65 13.64 -21.57 18.17
C ASP A 65 14.02 -20.99 16.81
N PHE A 66 13.09 -21.03 15.86
CA PHE A 66 13.26 -20.38 14.57
C PHE A 66 13.50 -18.88 14.71
N CYS A 67 12.64 -18.17 15.46
CA CYS A 67 12.79 -16.75 15.71
C CYS A 67 14.12 -16.43 16.41
N MET A 68 14.59 -17.26 17.35
CA MET A 68 15.92 -17.10 17.95
C MET A 68 17.06 -17.14 16.93
N LEU A 69 16.97 -18.03 15.93
CA LEU A 69 18.03 -18.22 14.94
C LEU A 69 18.09 -17.08 13.93
N VAL A 70 16.93 -16.67 13.38
CA VAL A 70 16.87 -15.71 12.28
C VAL A 70 16.58 -14.29 12.73
N GLY A 71 15.96 -14.09 13.89
CA GLY A 71 15.31 -12.84 14.24
C GLY A 71 16.25 -11.65 14.34
N ARG A 72 17.50 -11.85 14.78
CA ARG A 72 18.52 -10.79 14.84
C ARG A 72 18.97 -10.27 13.47
N TYR A 73 18.56 -10.91 12.38
CA TYR A 73 18.88 -10.49 11.02
C TYR A 73 17.69 -9.86 10.31
N LEU A 74 16.48 -9.98 10.87
CA LEU A 74 15.27 -9.48 10.22
C LEU A 74 15.18 -7.95 10.33
N LYS A 75 15.05 -7.30 9.17
CA LYS A 75 14.74 -5.87 9.05
C LYS A 75 13.31 -5.62 8.61
N PHE A 76 12.69 -6.58 7.93
CA PHE A 76 11.31 -6.48 7.46
C PHE A 76 10.56 -7.78 7.80
N MET A 77 9.33 -7.64 8.28
CA MET A 77 8.46 -8.77 8.64
C MET A 77 7.03 -8.51 8.19
N ILE A 78 6.42 -9.52 7.58
CA ILE A 78 4.98 -9.57 7.31
C ILE A 78 4.35 -10.55 8.31
N VAL A 79 3.29 -10.11 8.99
CA VAL A 79 2.49 -10.93 9.88
C VAL A 79 1.10 -11.12 9.30
N ASP A 80 0.80 -12.34 8.84
CA ASP A 80 -0.53 -12.75 8.42
C ASP A 80 -1.33 -13.31 9.60
N SER A 81 -2.14 -12.45 10.21
CA SER A 81 -3.04 -12.75 11.31
C SER A 81 -4.34 -13.48 10.91
N LEU A 82 -4.52 -13.77 9.61
CA LEU A 82 -5.68 -14.47 9.04
C LEU A 82 -5.33 -15.83 8.41
N SER A 83 -4.06 -16.24 8.43
CA SER A 83 -3.65 -17.56 7.95
C SER A 83 -4.37 -18.75 8.60
N ASP A 84 -4.88 -18.59 9.84
CA ASP A 84 -5.70 -19.59 10.54
C ASP A 84 -7.19 -19.59 10.12
N TYR A 85 -7.62 -18.65 9.26
CA TYR A 85 -9.03 -18.35 8.95
C TYR A 85 -9.65 -19.22 7.83
N ALA A 86 -8.86 -20.04 7.13
CA ALA A 86 -9.37 -20.98 6.09
C ALA A 86 -10.34 -22.06 6.63
N THR A 87 -10.58 -22.11 7.94
CA THR A 87 -11.61 -22.93 8.60
C THR A 87 -12.94 -22.21 8.87
N MET A 88 -13.04 -20.90 8.62
CA MET A 88 -14.14 -20.05 9.11
C MET A 88 -15.36 -19.87 8.20
N ASP A 89 -15.44 -20.58 7.06
CA ASP A 89 -16.68 -20.65 6.25
C ASP A 89 -17.88 -21.19 7.06
N LYS A 90 -17.63 -21.76 8.24
CA LYS A 90 -18.63 -22.24 9.21
C LYS A 90 -19.08 -21.24 10.27
N TYR A 91 -18.46 -20.06 10.41
CA TYR A 91 -18.51 -19.31 11.68
C TYR A 91 -18.86 -17.81 11.61
N THR A 92 -19.37 -17.32 10.48
CA THR A 92 -20.07 -16.02 10.35
C THR A 92 -21.23 -15.80 11.34
N LYS A 93 -21.54 -16.75 12.22
CA LYS A 93 -22.59 -16.69 13.26
C LYS A 93 -22.14 -16.25 14.66
N TYR A 94 -20.85 -16.02 14.95
CA TYR A 94 -20.43 -15.77 16.35
C TYR A 94 -19.40 -14.64 16.54
N LEU A 95 -19.89 -13.40 16.65
CA LEU A 95 -19.17 -12.20 17.12
C LEU A 95 -18.51 -12.34 18.52
N HIS A 96 -18.85 -13.39 19.28
CA HIS A 96 -18.35 -13.59 20.66
C HIS A 96 -16.95 -14.24 20.73
N TRP A 97 -16.43 -14.79 19.63
CA TRP A 97 -15.14 -15.50 19.60
C TRP A 97 -13.96 -14.59 19.24
N GLU A 98 -14.21 -13.37 18.78
CA GLU A 98 -13.19 -12.37 18.42
C GLU A 98 -12.22 -12.08 19.57
N GLY A 99 -12.72 -12.04 20.82
CA GLY A 99 -11.90 -11.73 21.99
C GLY A 99 -10.81 -12.77 22.29
N ASN A 100 -11.15 -14.07 22.27
CA ASN A 100 -10.22 -15.15 22.61
C ASN A 100 -9.20 -15.39 21.49
N LEU A 101 -9.63 -15.33 20.23
CA LEU A 101 -8.74 -15.49 19.08
C LEU A 101 -7.76 -14.32 18.96
N ARG A 102 -8.26 -13.08 19.12
CA ARG A 102 -7.41 -11.88 19.21
C ARG A 102 -6.34 -12.04 20.29
N CYS A 103 -6.75 -12.41 21.51
CA CYS A 103 -5.82 -12.61 22.61
C CYS A 103 -4.77 -13.68 22.27
N SER A 104 -5.18 -14.80 21.64
CA SER A 104 -4.25 -15.85 21.22
C SER A 104 -3.21 -15.36 20.20
N VAL A 105 -3.66 -14.75 19.08
CA VAL A 105 -2.76 -14.24 18.02
C VAL A 105 -1.85 -13.14 18.57
N SER A 106 -2.41 -12.20 19.32
CA SER A 106 -1.67 -11.10 19.93
C SER A 106 -0.62 -11.62 20.92
N MET A 107 -0.95 -12.60 21.76
CA MET A 107 0.00 -13.20 22.70
C MET A 107 1.12 -13.97 22.00
N LYS A 108 0.81 -14.67 20.90
CA LYS A 108 1.83 -15.36 20.10
C LYS A 108 2.81 -14.37 19.50
N ILE A 109 2.32 -13.35 18.80
CA ILE A 109 3.18 -12.31 18.22
C ILE A 109 4.03 -11.68 19.32
N ARG A 110 3.39 -11.23 20.40
CA ARG A 110 4.04 -10.59 21.55
C ARG A 110 5.20 -11.42 22.11
N ARG A 111 5.00 -12.73 22.28
CA ARG A 111 6.01 -13.63 22.83
C ARG A 111 7.30 -13.63 21.99
N HIS A 112 7.19 -13.59 20.66
CA HIS A 112 8.36 -13.71 19.78
C HIS A 112 9.07 -12.38 19.48
N LEU A 113 8.50 -11.22 19.83
CA LEU A 113 9.06 -9.91 19.50
C LEU A 113 10.48 -9.68 20.03
N VAL A 114 10.81 -10.30 21.16
CA VAL A 114 12.13 -10.22 21.79
C VAL A 114 13.27 -10.69 20.87
N HIS A 115 12.96 -11.47 19.84
CA HIS A 115 13.94 -12.00 18.90
C HIS A 115 14.24 -11.07 17.73
N PHE A 116 13.50 -9.97 17.55
CA PHE A 116 13.61 -9.09 16.37
C PHE A 116 14.16 -7.67 16.68
N PRO A 117 15.32 -7.55 17.35
CA PRO A 117 15.82 -6.25 17.82
C PRO A 117 16.22 -5.28 16.69
N TYR A 118 16.39 -5.79 15.47
CA TYR A 118 16.77 -5.03 14.28
C TYR A 118 15.62 -4.80 13.30
N LEU A 119 14.40 -5.15 13.68
CA LEU A 119 13.23 -4.95 12.83
C LEU A 119 13.02 -3.45 12.57
N GLU A 120 12.92 -3.09 11.30
CA GLU A 120 12.74 -1.72 10.81
C GLU A 120 11.35 -1.51 10.22
N ILE A 121 10.80 -2.53 9.58
CA ILE A 121 9.52 -2.46 8.89
C ILE A 121 8.64 -3.62 9.34
N LEU A 122 7.43 -3.31 9.78
CA LEU A 122 6.43 -4.31 10.12
C LEU A 122 5.16 -4.07 9.29
N GLN A 123 4.81 -5.06 8.49
CA GLN A 123 3.56 -5.12 7.75
C GLN A 123 2.64 -6.14 8.39
N ILE A 124 1.41 -5.72 8.69
CA ILE A 124 0.39 -6.53 9.35
C ILE A 124 -0.72 -6.75 8.34
N GLU A 125 -0.91 -8.02 8.03
CA GLU A 125 -1.98 -8.53 7.20
C GLU A 125 -3.01 -9.15 8.14
N GLY A 126 -4.19 -8.56 8.18
CA GLY A 126 -5.36 -8.96 8.95
C GLY A 126 -5.73 -8.03 10.09
N ILE A 127 -6.77 -8.41 10.84
CA ILE A 127 -7.53 -7.49 11.71
C ILE A 127 -7.21 -7.61 13.21
N PHE A 128 -6.38 -8.56 13.63
CA PHE A 128 -6.32 -9.02 15.02
C PHE A 128 -5.19 -8.47 15.88
N LEU A 129 -4.36 -7.54 15.36
CA LEU A 129 -3.29 -6.96 16.18
C LEU A 129 -3.83 -5.91 17.15
N ALA A 130 -3.68 -6.18 18.45
CA ALA A 130 -4.13 -5.29 19.51
C ALA A 130 -3.05 -4.29 19.95
N ASP A 131 -3.47 -3.14 20.48
CA ASP A 131 -2.59 -2.08 20.99
C ASP A 131 -1.56 -2.59 22.01
N GLU A 132 -1.88 -3.57 22.86
CA GLU A 132 -0.92 -4.10 23.85
C GLU A 132 0.31 -4.76 23.20
N VAL A 133 0.16 -5.29 21.98
CA VAL A 133 1.29 -5.83 21.21
C VAL A 133 2.13 -4.71 20.61
N ILE A 134 1.50 -3.59 20.26
CA ILE A 134 2.18 -2.39 19.75
C ILE A 134 3.10 -1.78 20.81
N ASP A 135 2.68 -1.75 22.08
CA ASP A 135 3.56 -1.32 23.18
C ASP A 135 4.80 -2.23 23.30
N GLU A 136 4.61 -3.55 23.27
CA GLU A 136 5.72 -4.50 23.33
C GLU A 136 6.63 -4.37 22.09
N LEU A 137 6.07 -4.14 20.90
CA LEU A 137 6.82 -3.86 19.68
C LEU A 137 7.72 -2.64 19.84
N ALA A 138 7.21 -1.55 20.40
CA ALA A 138 8.02 -0.35 20.64
C ALA A 138 9.19 -0.61 21.62
N ARG A 139 9.02 -1.53 22.57
CA ARG A 139 10.05 -1.91 23.55
C ARG A 139 11.08 -2.91 22.99
N CYS A 140 10.64 -3.97 22.33
CA CYS A 140 11.49 -5.05 21.85
C CYS A 140 12.15 -4.75 20.50
N CYS A 141 11.51 -3.94 19.66
CA CYS A 141 11.93 -3.64 18.30
C CYS A 141 12.18 -2.13 18.12
N PRO A 142 13.19 -1.54 18.79
CA PRO A 142 13.37 -0.09 18.86
C PRO A 142 13.79 0.57 17.53
N LYS A 143 14.12 -0.23 16.51
CA LYS A 143 14.50 0.23 15.17
C LYS A 143 13.33 0.38 14.21
N ILE A 144 12.11 0.04 14.62
CA ILE A 144 10.94 0.18 13.75
C ILE A 144 10.78 1.64 13.32
N ARG A 145 10.74 1.81 12.00
CA ARG A 145 10.51 3.07 11.28
C ARG A 145 9.23 3.05 10.46
N GLU A 146 8.71 1.88 10.14
CA GLU A 146 7.51 1.74 9.31
C GLU A 146 6.57 0.68 9.88
N LEU A 147 5.31 1.08 10.06
CA LEU A 147 4.24 0.23 10.53
C LEU A 147 3.07 0.32 9.55
N GLN A 148 2.76 -0.80 8.91
CA GLN A 148 1.72 -0.89 7.89
C GLN A 148 0.62 -1.85 8.31
N PHE A 149 -0.62 -1.39 8.26
CA PHE A 149 -1.81 -2.20 8.48
C PHE A 149 -2.53 -2.35 7.15
N MET A 150 -2.36 -3.51 6.54
CA MET A 150 -2.79 -3.77 5.17
C MET A 150 -4.24 -4.19 5.07
N ASP A 151 -4.96 -4.36 6.18
CA ASP A 151 -6.32 -4.88 6.17
C ASP A 151 -7.36 -3.89 6.69
N ALA A 152 -8.49 -3.85 6.00
CA ALA A 152 -9.60 -3.01 6.37
C ALA A 152 -10.19 -3.50 7.68
N TYR A 153 -10.76 -2.58 8.46
CA TYR A 153 -11.39 -2.91 9.74
C TYR A 153 -10.41 -3.42 10.80
N THR A 154 -9.18 -2.91 10.84
CA THR A 154 -8.31 -3.01 12.02
C THR A 154 -9.03 -2.43 13.24
N TYR A 155 -9.71 -3.31 13.98
CA TYR A 155 -10.68 -2.96 15.01
C TYR A 155 -10.03 -2.83 16.39
N PHE A 156 -8.85 -3.43 16.56
CA PHE A 156 -8.17 -3.53 17.84
C PHE A 156 -6.95 -2.63 17.98
N THR A 157 -6.63 -1.87 16.93
CA THR A 157 -5.57 -0.87 16.95
C THR A 157 -6.22 0.52 17.06
N THR A 158 -6.04 1.19 18.19
CA THR A 158 -6.56 2.55 18.42
C THR A 158 -5.48 3.63 18.23
N GLY A 159 -4.21 3.22 18.08
CA GLY A 159 -3.06 4.11 17.93
C GLY A 159 -2.44 4.54 19.26
N GLU A 160 -2.91 4.01 20.39
CA GLU A 160 -2.49 4.40 21.75
C GLU A 160 -0.98 4.39 21.95
N HIS A 161 -0.30 3.36 21.42
CA HIS A 161 1.13 3.15 21.64
C HIS A 161 2.01 3.50 20.44
N PHE A 162 1.46 4.13 19.38
CA PHE A 162 2.29 4.57 18.26
C PHE A 162 3.30 5.63 18.67
N SER A 163 2.96 6.45 19.66
CA SER A 163 3.89 7.45 20.22
C SER A 163 5.04 6.84 21.05
N SER A 164 4.94 5.55 21.43
CA SER A 164 5.99 4.85 22.18
C SER A 164 7.22 4.52 21.31
N PHE A 165 7.08 4.51 19.98
CA PHE A 165 8.20 4.27 19.07
C PHE A 165 9.12 5.49 19.00
N ARG A 166 10.43 5.28 18.91
CA ARG A 166 11.40 6.38 18.85
C ARG A 166 11.67 6.89 17.43
N ASN A 167 11.58 6.01 16.44
CA ASN A 167 12.04 6.24 15.07
C ASN A 167 10.93 6.02 14.04
N LEU A 168 9.66 5.98 14.45
CA LEU A 168 8.55 5.71 13.55
C LEU A 168 8.34 6.91 12.61
N GLU A 169 8.54 6.68 11.32
CA GLU A 169 8.48 7.67 10.24
C GLU A 169 7.32 7.42 9.28
N VAL A 170 6.86 6.17 9.17
CA VAL A 170 5.79 5.76 8.26
C VAL A 170 4.70 5.04 9.03
N ILE A 171 3.48 5.52 8.88
CA ILE A 171 2.28 4.90 9.42
C ILE A 171 1.28 4.72 8.28
N ASP A 172 0.91 3.47 8.03
CA ASP A 172 -0.22 3.12 7.16
C ASP A 172 -1.32 2.47 7.98
N ILE A 173 -2.42 3.20 8.20
CA ILE A 173 -3.59 2.76 8.99
C ILE A 173 -4.88 2.81 8.16
N CYS A 174 -4.78 2.48 6.88
CA CYS A 174 -5.91 2.46 5.96
C CYS A 174 -7.15 1.73 6.55
N SER A 175 -8.30 2.38 6.47
CA SER A 175 -9.61 1.88 6.92
C SER A 175 -9.68 1.48 8.40
N SER A 176 -8.89 2.12 9.26
CA SER A 176 -9.00 1.93 10.72
C SER A 176 -10.26 2.60 11.28
N MET A 177 -11.13 1.80 11.90
CA MET A 177 -12.41 2.28 12.46
C MET A 177 -12.27 2.80 13.89
N ARG A 178 -11.17 2.44 14.58
CA ARG A 178 -10.98 2.68 16.01
C ARG A 178 -9.84 3.60 16.35
N CYS A 179 -9.02 3.99 15.36
CA CYS A 179 -7.98 4.99 15.54
C CYS A 179 -8.55 6.26 16.21
N ARG A 180 -7.93 6.69 17.30
CA ARG A 180 -8.41 7.80 18.12
C ARG A 180 -7.67 9.08 17.76
N LEU A 181 -8.43 10.15 17.56
CA LEU A 181 -7.89 11.49 17.30
C LEU A 181 -6.84 11.92 18.33
N VAL A 182 -7.14 11.76 19.63
CA VAL A 182 -6.23 12.16 20.72
C VAL A 182 -4.89 11.44 20.63
N GLU A 183 -4.87 10.17 20.26
CA GLU A 183 -3.65 9.37 20.18
C GLU A 183 -2.82 9.76 18.94
N MET A 184 -3.47 9.96 17.79
CA MET A 184 -2.79 10.43 16.59
C MET A 184 -2.29 11.87 16.72
N LEU A 185 -2.95 12.71 17.51
CA LEU A 185 -2.40 14.01 17.87
C LEU A 185 -1.10 13.87 18.67
N LYS A 186 -1.02 12.95 19.64
CA LYS A 186 0.24 12.69 20.37
C LYS A 186 1.35 12.24 19.43
N VAL A 187 1.04 11.34 18.50
CA VAL A 187 1.95 10.88 17.44
C VAL A 187 2.49 12.08 16.67
N CYS A 188 1.62 12.95 16.15
CA CYS A 188 2.05 14.15 15.43
C CYS A 188 2.90 15.09 16.29
N HIS A 189 2.76 15.14 17.61
CA HIS A 189 3.60 16.00 18.44
C HIS A 189 4.97 15.40 18.78
N GLN A 190 5.08 14.07 18.83
CA GLN A 190 6.27 13.38 19.34
C GLN A 190 7.15 12.79 18.23
N LEU A 191 6.56 12.47 17.08
CA LEU A 191 7.23 11.79 15.98
C LEU A 191 7.44 12.72 14.79
N HIS A 192 8.36 12.32 13.91
CA HIS A 192 8.71 13.03 12.69
C HIS A 192 8.31 12.16 11.49
N LEU A 193 7.00 12.12 11.22
CA LEU A 193 6.44 11.33 10.14
C LEU A 193 6.87 11.88 8.79
N LYS A 194 7.30 10.97 7.92
CA LYS A 194 7.56 11.20 6.50
C LYS A 194 6.38 10.78 5.64
N LYS A 195 5.68 9.70 6.01
CA LYS A 195 4.51 9.21 5.29
C LYS A 195 3.37 8.87 6.24
N LEU A 196 2.17 9.31 5.87
CA LEU A 196 0.95 8.98 6.59
C LEU A 196 -0.12 8.55 5.59
N ASN A 197 -0.59 7.32 5.73
CA ASN A 197 -1.80 6.84 5.05
C ASN A 197 -2.91 6.68 6.10
N MET A 198 -4.00 7.42 5.91
CA MET A 198 -5.19 7.39 6.75
C MET A 198 -6.48 7.35 5.92
N VAL A 199 -6.43 6.69 4.77
CA VAL A 199 -7.60 6.43 3.93
C VAL A 199 -8.71 5.79 4.78
N ASP A 200 -9.96 6.22 4.57
CA ASP A 200 -11.19 5.80 5.26
C ASP A 200 -11.10 5.77 6.80
N THR A 201 -10.20 6.56 7.39
CA THR A 201 -10.02 6.68 8.85
C THR A 201 -10.84 7.85 9.40
N ARG A 202 -12.18 7.78 9.26
CA ARG A 202 -13.10 8.93 9.38
C ARG A 202 -12.92 9.80 10.63
N ARG A 203 -12.53 9.20 11.76
CA ARG A 203 -12.32 9.91 13.04
C ARG A 203 -11.16 10.91 13.02
N LEU A 204 -10.25 10.79 12.05
CA LEU A 204 -9.11 11.69 11.89
C LEU A 204 -9.38 12.85 10.93
N TYR A 205 -10.54 12.88 10.25
CA TYR A 205 -10.90 13.91 9.26
C TYR A 205 -11.47 15.18 9.91
N GLU A 206 -11.10 15.43 11.17
CA GLU A 206 -11.48 16.61 11.92
C GLU A 206 -10.50 17.76 11.57
N PRO A 207 -10.96 18.99 11.32
CA PRO A 207 -10.07 20.13 11.01
C PRO A 207 -8.97 20.36 12.05
N ALA A 208 -9.25 20.04 13.32
CA ALA A 208 -8.28 20.12 14.41
C ALA A 208 -7.08 19.17 14.21
N PHE A 209 -7.30 17.99 13.62
CA PHE A 209 -6.22 17.05 13.30
C PHE A 209 -5.29 17.63 12.25
N PHE A 210 -5.84 18.10 11.13
CA PHE A 210 -5.05 18.70 10.04
C PHE A 210 -4.30 19.94 10.49
N SER A 211 -4.91 20.76 11.36
CA SER A 211 -4.25 21.92 11.95
C SER A 211 -3.03 21.52 12.78
N ALA A 212 -3.15 20.47 13.59
CA ALA A 212 -2.03 19.94 14.35
C ALA A 212 -0.98 19.30 13.43
N LEU A 213 -1.40 18.53 12.43
CA LEU A 213 -0.52 17.89 11.45
C LEU A 213 0.37 18.93 10.76
N VAL A 214 -0.22 20.01 10.23
CA VAL A 214 0.52 21.09 9.57
C VAL A 214 1.48 21.79 10.53
N LYS A 215 1.05 22.02 11.78
CA LYS A 215 1.88 22.71 12.78
C LYS A 215 3.09 21.87 13.23
N THR A 216 2.92 20.56 13.32
CA THR A 216 3.89 19.67 13.99
C THR A 216 4.74 18.87 13.01
N GLN A 217 4.18 18.52 11.85
CA GLN A 217 4.86 17.75 10.79
C GLN A 217 5.34 18.63 9.63
N TYR A 218 5.35 19.95 9.85
CA TYR A 218 5.70 20.97 8.86
C TYR A 218 7.01 20.66 8.12
N ALA A 219 8.02 20.13 8.80
CA ALA A 219 9.37 19.94 8.25
C ALA A 219 9.71 18.49 7.90
N THR A 220 8.74 17.56 7.91
CA THR A 220 9.05 16.12 7.78
C THR A 220 8.12 15.38 6.83
N LEU A 221 6.84 15.75 6.77
CA LEU A 221 5.87 14.97 6.01
C LEU A 221 6.00 15.20 4.51
N THR A 222 6.38 14.15 3.78
CA THR A 222 6.57 14.17 2.32
C THR A 222 5.44 13.50 1.56
N THR A 223 4.75 12.53 2.17
CA THR A 223 3.66 11.79 1.54
C THR A 223 2.44 11.76 2.44
N LEU A 224 1.28 12.12 1.89
CA LEU A 224 0.01 12.04 2.58
C LEU A 224 -1.02 11.33 1.71
N TRP A 225 -1.69 10.32 2.27
CA TRP A 225 -2.74 9.57 1.60
C TRP A 225 -4.04 9.62 2.40
N LEU A 226 -5.08 10.18 1.77
CA LEU A 226 -6.36 10.51 2.37
C LEU A 226 -7.51 9.97 1.54
N SER A 227 -8.67 9.79 2.14
CA SER A 227 -9.95 9.79 1.45
C SER A 227 -10.26 11.20 0.92
N ALA A 228 -11.06 11.28 -0.12
CA ALA A 228 -11.65 12.52 -0.62
C ALA A 228 -12.32 13.34 0.50
N ILE A 229 -11.97 14.62 0.58
CA ILE A 229 -12.43 15.56 1.62
C ILE A 229 -13.22 16.69 0.96
N LYS A 230 -14.52 16.79 1.27
CA LYS A 230 -15.38 17.88 0.77
C LYS A 230 -15.28 19.16 1.60
N ASP A 231 -14.07 19.52 2.01
CA ASP A 231 -13.79 20.73 2.76
C ASP A 231 -12.56 21.42 2.17
N LYS A 232 -12.80 22.55 1.50
CA LYS A 232 -11.76 23.32 0.82
C LYS A 232 -10.71 23.84 1.79
N ASP A 233 -11.13 24.29 2.97
CA ASP A 233 -10.23 24.91 3.95
C ASP A 233 -9.24 23.88 4.51
N THR A 234 -9.70 22.65 4.73
CA THR A 234 -8.84 21.52 5.09
C THR A 234 -7.82 21.19 4.00
N ILE A 235 -8.22 21.18 2.72
CA ILE A 235 -7.27 20.96 1.61
C ILE A 235 -6.24 22.08 1.54
N LEU A 236 -6.68 23.33 1.58
CA LEU A 236 -5.78 24.50 1.61
C LEU A 236 -4.81 24.47 2.79
N LEU A 237 -5.26 23.95 3.93
CA LEU A 237 -4.42 23.75 5.11
C LEU A 237 -3.35 22.67 4.86
N ILE A 238 -3.72 21.51 4.33
CA ILE A 238 -2.78 20.44 3.95
C ILE A 238 -1.72 20.97 2.96
N LEU A 239 -2.16 21.75 1.97
CA LEU A 239 -1.28 22.33 0.96
C LEU A 239 -0.31 23.37 1.52
N LYS A 240 -0.36 23.73 2.81
CA LYS A 240 0.67 24.55 3.48
C LYS A 240 1.89 23.75 3.94
N LEU A 241 1.87 22.42 3.86
CA LEU A 241 3.01 21.56 4.19
C LEU A 241 4.14 21.76 3.17
N PRO A 242 5.28 22.37 3.55
CA PRO A 242 6.31 22.83 2.62
C PRO A 242 7.12 21.70 2.01
N LEU A 243 7.15 20.50 2.61
CA LEU A 243 7.88 19.34 2.08
C LEU A 243 6.96 18.29 1.47
N LEU A 244 5.67 18.58 1.30
CA LEU A 244 4.72 17.62 0.74
C LEU A 244 5.03 17.38 -0.74
N VAL A 245 5.66 16.25 -1.03
CA VAL A 245 6.05 15.82 -2.38
C VAL A 245 4.93 15.08 -3.08
N GLU A 246 4.20 14.25 -2.34
CA GLU A 246 3.19 13.36 -2.90
C GLU A 246 1.89 13.44 -2.11
N LEU A 247 0.79 13.73 -2.81
CA LEU A 247 -0.55 13.76 -2.26
C LEU A 247 -1.44 12.74 -2.99
N LYS A 248 -1.95 11.77 -2.25
CA LYS A 248 -2.78 10.69 -2.77
C LYS A 248 -4.19 10.79 -2.23
N PHE A 249 -5.17 10.58 -3.10
CA PHE A 249 -6.58 10.59 -2.74
C PHE A 249 -7.27 9.28 -3.10
N TYR A 250 -7.88 8.69 -2.09
CA TYR A 250 -8.83 7.61 -2.21
C TYR A 250 -10.25 8.17 -2.42
N TRP A 251 -10.96 7.71 -3.44
CA TRP A 251 -12.11 8.38 -4.01
C TRP A 251 -13.26 7.41 -4.31
N LYS A 252 -14.21 7.28 -3.39
CA LYS A 252 -15.50 6.60 -3.64
C LYS A 252 -16.48 7.48 -4.43
N ARG A 253 -17.34 6.87 -5.25
CA ARG A 253 -18.43 7.56 -5.98
C ARG A 253 -19.33 8.44 -5.11
N THR A 254 -19.42 8.15 -3.82
CA THR A 254 -20.14 8.98 -2.83
C THR A 254 -19.55 10.38 -2.63
N TYR A 255 -18.37 10.67 -3.19
CA TYR A 255 -17.68 11.95 -3.03
C TYR A 255 -17.86 12.94 -4.19
N GLU A 256 -18.96 12.88 -4.95
CA GLU A 256 -19.34 13.87 -5.99
C GLU A 256 -19.10 15.34 -5.60
N GLY A 257 -18.41 16.09 -6.45
CA GLY A 257 -18.01 17.48 -6.24
C GLY A 257 -16.68 17.67 -5.49
N PHE A 258 -16.03 16.60 -5.04
CA PHE A 258 -14.69 16.67 -4.42
C PHE A 258 -13.65 17.21 -5.40
N GLU A 259 -13.73 16.81 -6.65
CA GLU A 259 -12.88 17.21 -7.76
C GLU A 259 -12.78 18.73 -7.92
N GLU A 260 -13.91 19.42 -7.95
CA GLU A 260 -13.94 20.87 -8.12
C GLU A 260 -13.30 21.57 -6.92
N ILE A 261 -13.58 21.07 -5.71
CA ILE A 261 -13.00 21.59 -4.48
C ILE A 261 -11.48 21.40 -4.47
N LEU A 262 -11.01 20.20 -4.82
CA LEU A 262 -9.60 19.84 -4.83
C LEU A 262 -8.83 20.66 -5.87
N PHE A 263 -9.31 20.69 -7.13
CA PHE A 263 -8.62 21.41 -8.21
C PHE A 263 -8.66 22.92 -8.01
N SER A 264 -9.76 23.45 -7.45
CA SER A 264 -9.82 24.85 -7.02
C SER A 264 -8.79 25.14 -5.91
N ALA A 265 -8.69 24.30 -4.88
CA ALA A 265 -7.72 24.51 -3.80
C ALA A 265 -6.27 24.41 -4.28
N LEU A 266 -5.96 23.43 -5.14
CA LEU A 266 -4.64 23.25 -5.71
C LEU A 266 -4.26 24.43 -6.63
N SER A 267 -5.17 24.95 -7.46
CA SER A 267 -4.88 26.06 -8.36
C SER A 267 -4.67 27.40 -7.62
N GLU A 268 -5.30 27.56 -6.45
CA GLU A 268 -5.09 28.72 -5.58
C GLU A 268 -3.74 28.71 -4.85
N THR A 269 -3.11 27.54 -4.72
CA THR A 269 -1.92 27.37 -3.89
C THR A 269 -0.68 27.19 -4.74
N LYS A 270 0.29 28.12 -4.63
CA LYS A 270 1.62 27.98 -5.23
C LYS A 270 2.49 27.05 -4.40
N GLN A 271 2.20 25.74 -4.43
CA GLN A 271 3.00 24.76 -3.70
C GLN A 271 4.14 24.21 -4.57
N ASN A 272 5.37 24.64 -4.28
CA ASN A 272 6.53 24.32 -5.11
C ASN A 272 7.10 22.91 -4.85
N SER A 273 6.76 22.29 -3.72
CA SER A 273 7.27 20.96 -3.36
C SER A 273 6.39 19.82 -3.84
N LEU A 274 5.14 20.09 -4.23
CA LEU A 274 4.21 19.05 -4.66
C LEU A 274 4.54 18.60 -6.09
N HIS A 275 5.16 17.44 -6.21
CA HIS A 275 5.60 16.87 -7.48
C HIS A 275 4.70 15.75 -8.00
N SER A 276 3.89 15.13 -7.13
CA SER A 276 3.06 13.99 -7.48
C SER A 276 1.65 14.10 -6.90
N VAL A 277 0.64 13.92 -7.75
CA VAL A 277 -0.76 13.78 -7.34
C VAL A 277 -1.30 12.45 -7.85
N SER A 278 -1.94 11.68 -6.96
CA SER A 278 -2.50 10.37 -7.27
C SER A 278 -3.99 10.30 -6.93
N PHE A 279 -4.78 9.71 -7.83
CA PHE A 279 -6.20 9.43 -7.64
C PHE A 279 -6.45 7.93 -7.67
N GLU A 280 -7.16 7.41 -6.67
CA GLU A 280 -7.46 5.98 -6.53
C GLU A 280 -8.93 5.78 -6.15
N VAL A 281 -9.72 5.02 -6.93
CA VAL A 281 -11.18 4.90 -6.70
C VAL A 281 -11.57 3.69 -5.83
N HIS A 282 -10.73 2.66 -5.85
CA HIS A 282 -10.91 1.47 -5.02
C HIS A 282 -9.71 1.34 -4.12
N PRO A 283 -9.92 1.16 -2.80
CA PRO A 283 -8.76 1.04 -1.96
C PRO A 283 -8.14 -0.32 -2.27
N LEU A 284 -7.00 -0.50 -1.64
CA LEU A 284 -6.25 -1.72 -1.47
C LEU A 284 -6.97 -3.05 -1.11
N PRO A 285 -8.30 -3.24 -0.82
CA PRO A 285 -9.02 -4.51 -0.69
C PRO A 285 -8.49 -5.72 -1.46
N TYR A 286 -7.98 -5.51 -2.67
CA TYR A 286 -7.48 -6.60 -3.50
C TYR A 286 -6.06 -7.08 -3.20
N GLU A 287 -5.27 -6.28 -2.46
CA GLU A 287 -3.99 -6.65 -1.87
C GLU A 287 -4.16 -7.23 -0.45
N MET A 288 -5.25 -6.87 0.23
CA MET A 288 -5.50 -7.26 1.62
C MET A 288 -5.73 -8.76 1.76
N ILE A 289 -5.13 -9.37 2.77
CA ILE A 289 -5.28 -10.81 2.99
C ILE A 289 -6.68 -11.19 3.45
N SER A 290 -7.39 -10.34 4.19
CA SER A 290 -8.75 -10.65 4.67
C SER A 290 -9.73 -10.95 3.55
N PHE A 291 -9.61 -10.28 2.42
CA PHE A 291 -10.40 -10.56 1.23
C PHE A 291 -10.12 -11.92 0.61
N ARG A 292 -8.95 -12.54 0.85
CA ARG A 292 -8.67 -13.93 0.46
C ARG A 292 -9.54 -14.93 1.23
N TYR A 293 -10.04 -14.55 2.41
CA TYR A 293 -10.79 -15.40 3.33
C TYR A 293 -12.29 -15.08 3.36
N PHE A 294 -12.72 -13.90 2.91
CA PHE A 294 -14.14 -13.62 2.66
C PHE A 294 -14.59 -14.37 1.39
N GLY A 295 -15.13 -15.58 1.58
CA GLY A 295 -15.44 -16.56 0.53
C GLY A 295 -16.54 -16.21 -0.49
N THR A 296 -16.96 -14.96 -0.64
CA THR A 296 -18.04 -14.60 -1.57
C THR A 296 -17.52 -13.91 -2.82
N TYR A 297 -17.31 -14.72 -3.87
CA TYR A 297 -17.15 -14.32 -5.29
C TYR A 297 -18.10 -13.16 -5.71
N SER A 298 -19.28 -13.04 -5.10
CA SER A 298 -20.29 -12.03 -5.42
C SER A 298 -19.91 -10.61 -5.02
N GLU A 299 -19.26 -10.41 -3.87
CA GLU A 299 -18.87 -9.06 -3.43
C GLU A 299 -17.74 -8.52 -4.30
N ALA A 300 -16.73 -9.36 -4.60
CA ALA A 300 -15.67 -9.02 -5.55
C ALA A 300 -16.21 -8.67 -6.96
N GLY A 301 -17.25 -9.39 -7.43
CA GLY A 301 -17.92 -9.09 -8.69
C GLY A 301 -18.58 -7.70 -8.72
N HIS A 302 -19.22 -7.27 -7.63
CA HIS A 302 -19.77 -5.91 -7.51
C HIS A 302 -18.69 -4.83 -7.46
N VAL A 303 -17.53 -5.10 -6.84
CA VAL A 303 -16.43 -4.14 -6.80
C VAL A 303 -15.72 -4.01 -8.16
N LEU A 304 -15.51 -5.12 -8.88
CA LEU A 304 -15.02 -5.11 -10.27
C LEU A 304 -16.00 -4.36 -11.19
N GLN A 305 -17.30 -4.60 -11.04
CA GLN A 305 -18.32 -3.89 -11.81
C GLN A 305 -18.33 -2.37 -11.50
N GLY A 306 -18.07 -1.97 -10.25
CA GLY A 306 -17.89 -0.57 -9.87
C GLY A 306 -16.64 0.11 -10.46
N ILE A 307 -15.55 -0.64 -10.70
CA ILE A 307 -14.37 -0.17 -11.45
C ILE A 307 -14.73 0.07 -12.93
N HIS A 308 -15.60 -0.78 -13.49
CA HIS A 308 -16.02 -0.71 -14.89
C HIS A 308 -17.09 0.36 -15.16
N ASP A 309 -17.96 0.64 -14.19
CA ASP A 309 -18.93 1.74 -14.21
C ASP A 309 -18.22 3.07 -13.93
N GLY A 310 -17.31 3.40 -14.83
CA GLY A 310 -16.41 4.53 -14.73
C GLY A 310 -17.14 5.84 -14.52
N TRP A 311 -16.78 6.56 -13.46
CA TRP A 311 -17.20 7.93 -13.26
C TRP A 311 -16.17 8.84 -13.91
N GLU A 312 -16.62 9.60 -14.90
CA GLU A 312 -15.81 10.57 -15.65
C GLU A 312 -16.08 11.98 -15.11
N LEU A 313 -15.07 12.85 -15.15
CA LEU A 313 -15.28 14.27 -14.84
C LEU A 313 -16.32 14.89 -15.77
N CYS A 314 -17.17 15.73 -15.20
CA CYS A 314 -17.97 16.65 -16.01
C CYS A 314 -17.07 17.75 -16.60
N GLU A 315 -17.60 18.49 -17.58
CA GLU A 315 -16.83 19.51 -18.29
C GLU A 315 -16.35 20.66 -17.38
N SER A 316 -17.11 21.01 -16.34
CA SER A 316 -16.70 22.04 -15.37
C SER A 316 -15.49 21.59 -14.56
N SER A 317 -15.51 20.38 -14.01
CA SER A 317 -14.40 19.86 -13.21
C SER A 317 -13.15 19.63 -14.04
N LEU A 318 -13.29 19.21 -15.31
CA LEU A 318 -12.16 19.14 -16.24
C LEU A 318 -11.53 20.53 -16.46
N LYS A 319 -12.34 21.58 -16.66
CA LYS A 319 -11.82 22.95 -16.81
C LYS A 319 -11.06 23.42 -15.57
N GLU A 320 -11.55 23.11 -14.37
CA GLU A 320 -10.82 23.42 -13.13
C GLU A 320 -9.51 22.64 -13.01
N PHE A 321 -9.49 21.37 -13.44
CA PHE A 321 -8.25 20.59 -13.50
C PHE A 321 -7.23 21.16 -14.48
N LEU A 322 -7.66 21.60 -15.67
CA LEU A 322 -6.76 22.22 -16.64
C LEU A 322 -6.19 23.54 -16.13
N LYS A 323 -7.00 24.37 -15.46
CA LYS A 323 -6.52 25.58 -14.79
C LYS A 323 -5.46 25.28 -13.74
N LEU A 324 -5.61 24.19 -12.99
CA LEU A 324 -4.59 23.71 -12.07
C LEU A 324 -3.29 23.39 -12.81
N LEU A 325 -3.36 22.63 -13.90
CA LEU A 325 -2.19 22.28 -14.70
C LEU A 325 -1.47 23.54 -15.22
N ASP A 326 -2.24 24.54 -15.69
CA ASP A 326 -1.71 25.82 -16.20
C ASP A 326 -0.89 26.62 -15.17
N VAL A 327 -1.17 26.46 -13.87
CA VAL A 327 -0.52 27.23 -12.80
C VAL A 327 0.45 26.42 -11.96
N CYS A 328 0.42 25.09 -12.05
CA CYS A 328 1.24 24.20 -11.26
C CYS A 328 2.57 23.91 -11.97
N MET A 329 3.62 24.62 -11.56
CA MET A 329 4.95 24.53 -12.20
C MET A 329 5.83 23.39 -11.64
N SER A 330 5.41 22.75 -10.56
CA SER A 330 6.16 21.71 -9.84
C SER A 330 5.63 20.30 -10.09
N LEU A 331 4.42 20.15 -10.64
CA LEU A 331 3.80 18.85 -10.84
C LEU A 331 4.53 18.09 -11.95
N GLU A 332 5.20 17.00 -11.57
CA GLU A 332 5.95 16.14 -12.50
C GLU A 332 5.22 14.84 -12.79
N LYS A 333 4.35 14.38 -11.87
CA LYS A 333 3.67 13.10 -11.95
C LYS A 333 2.18 13.20 -11.65
N LEU A 334 1.38 12.63 -12.54
CA LEU A 334 -0.05 12.35 -12.35
C LEU A 334 -0.28 10.85 -12.36
N ALA A 335 -0.79 10.30 -11.26
CA ALA A 335 -1.13 8.87 -11.17
C ALA A 335 -2.64 8.65 -11.06
N ILE A 336 -3.16 7.70 -11.82
CA ILE A 336 -4.58 7.34 -11.88
C ILE A 336 -4.67 5.82 -11.68
N ARG A 337 -5.08 5.38 -10.48
CA ARG A 337 -5.09 3.97 -10.08
C ARG A 337 -6.51 3.43 -9.94
N TYR A 338 -6.81 2.33 -10.64
CA TYR A 338 -8.14 1.70 -10.71
C TYR A 338 -9.29 2.70 -10.90
N CYS A 339 -9.05 3.69 -11.76
CA CYS A 339 -9.87 4.87 -11.88
C CYS A 339 -10.00 5.28 -13.34
N SER A 340 -11.18 5.72 -13.76
CA SER A 340 -11.48 6.19 -15.10
C SER A 340 -11.87 7.68 -15.11
N LEU A 341 -11.23 8.48 -14.23
CA LEU A 341 -11.60 9.87 -14.00
C LEU A 341 -11.53 10.71 -15.28
N PHE A 342 -10.57 10.40 -16.14
CA PHE A 342 -10.26 11.14 -17.36
C PHE A 342 -10.51 10.26 -18.59
N LYS A 343 -11.05 10.87 -19.64
CA LYS A 343 -11.14 10.22 -20.95
C LYS A 343 -9.77 10.21 -21.61
N GLU A 344 -9.55 9.29 -22.55
CA GLU A 344 -8.33 9.26 -23.37
C GLU A 344 -8.02 10.64 -23.99
N LYS A 345 -9.05 11.33 -24.51
CA LYS A 345 -8.91 12.65 -25.11
C LYS A 345 -8.47 13.73 -24.11
N ASP A 346 -8.82 13.59 -22.83
CA ASP A 346 -8.47 14.55 -21.78
C ASP A 346 -6.99 14.34 -21.41
N ILE A 347 -6.53 13.09 -21.33
CA ILE A 347 -5.13 12.76 -21.03
C ILE A 347 -4.18 13.37 -22.06
N PHE A 348 -4.61 13.37 -23.32
CA PHE A 348 -3.86 13.96 -24.42
C PHE A 348 -3.58 15.45 -24.26
N ILE A 349 -4.44 16.23 -23.60
CA ILE A 349 -4.25 17.68 -23.48
C ILE A 349 -3.39 18.08 -22.28
N PHE A 350 -3.21 17.20 -21.27
CA PHE A 350 -2.51 17.58 -20.03
C PHE A 350 -1.08 18.12 -20.23
N PRO A 351 -0.24 17.53 -21.10
CA PRO A 351 1.12 18.07 -21.32
C PRO A 351 1.14 19.45 -21.97
N GLU A 352 0.05 19.88 -22.63
CA GLU A 352 -0.05 21.23 -23.20
C GLU A 352 -0.31 22.30 -22.13
N HIS A 353 -0.85 21.89 -20.99
CA HIS A 353 -1.18 22.77 -19.87
C HIS A 353 -0.09 22.78 -18.78
N CYS A 354 0.75 21.76 -18.68
CA CYS A 354 1.77 21.66 -17.63
C CYS A 354 3.12 21.18 -18.19
N GLU A 355 4.04 22.11 -18.46
CA GLU A 355 5.36 21.82 -19.01
C GLU A 355 6.25 20.99 -18.06
N SER A 356 6.01 21.07 -16.75
CA SER A 356 6.72 20.27 -15.76
C SER A 356 6.28 18.82 -15.72
N LEU A 357 5.10 18.49 -16.27
CA LEU A 357 4.55 17.14 -16.24
C LEU A 357 5.44 16.20 -17.06
N ARG A 358 6.06 15.23 -16.38
CA ARG A 358 6.97 14.24 -16.97
C ARG A 358 6.34 12.88 -17.09
N LEU A 359 5.35 12.55 -16.25
CA LEU A 359 4.77 11.21 -16.22
C LEU A 359 3.28 11.25 -15.92
N ILE A 360 2.50 10.63 -16.80
CA ILE A 360 1.13 10.21 -16.54
C ILE A 360 1.14 8.70 -16.40
N GLN A 361 0.75 8.20 -15.22
CA GLN A 361 0.75 6.77 -14.90
C GLN A 361 -0.68 6.31 -14.67
N MET A 362 -1.16 5.38 -15.49
CA MET A 362 -2.45 4.73 -15.34
C MET A 362 -2.22 3.30 -14.85
N ILE A 363 -2.70 2.99 -13.66
CA ILE A 363 -2.50 1.68 -13.02
C ILE A 363 -3.85 1.00 -12.90
N GLY A 364 -3.97 -0.25 -13.34
CA GLY A 364 -5.19 -1.01 -13.18
C GLY A 364 -5.27 -2.22 -14.12
N GLN A 365 -6.46 -2.52 -14.63
CA GLN A 365 -6.60 -3.56 -15.66
C GLN A 365 -6.30 -2.95 -17.04
N CYS A 366 -5.28 -3.48 -17.73
CA CYS A 366 -4.97 -3.12 -19.11
C CYS A 366 -6.13 -3.50 -20.03
N ARG A 367 -6.66 -2.54 -20.79
CA ARG A 367 -7.79 -2.69 -21.70
C ARG A 367 -7.27 -2.98 -23.11
N LYS A 368 -8.09 -3.68 -23.91
CA LYS A 368 -7.75 -3.99 -25.32
C LYS A 368 -7.43 -2.77 -26.20
N HIS A 369 -7.90 -1.59 -25.82
CA HIS A 369 -7.65 -0.35 -26.55
C HIS A 369 -6.44 0.45 -26.05
N ASP A 370 -5.84 0.07 -24.92
CA ASP A 370 -4.72 0.77 -24.32
C ASP A 370 -3.48 0.75 -25.22
N GLU A 371 -3.24 -0.35 -25.95
CA GLU A 371 -2.15 -0.42 -26.94
C GLU A 371 -2.33 0.61 -28.06
N LYS A 372 -3.56 0.78 -28.55
CA LYS A 372 -3.89 1.76 -29.58
C LYS A 372 -3.76 3.17 -29.03
N PHE A 373 -4.15 3.39 -27.78
CA PHE A 373 -4.00 4.67 -27.09
C PHE A 373 -2.52 5.03 -26.90
N LEU A 374 -1.69 4.10 -26.43
CA LEU A 374 -0.23 4.26 -26.33
C LEU A 374 0.45 4.47 -27.68
N TYR A 375 -0.03 3.81 -28.73
CA TYR A 375 0.46 4.03 -30.09
C TYR A 375 0.20 5.48 -30.54
N LYS A 376 -1.04 5.98 -30.38
CA LYS A 376 -1.38 7.38 -30.66
C LYS A 376 -0.59 8.37 -29.79
N TRP A 377 -0.33 8.03 -28.53
CA TRP A 377 0.55 8.83 -27.66
C TRP A 377 1.94 8.96 -28.25
N ARG A 378 2.53 7.84 -28.69
CA ARG A 378 3.86 7.83 -29.28
C ARG A 378 3.95 8.62 -30.59
N GLU A 379 2.92 8.58 -31.44
CA GLU A 379 2.88 9.41 -32.65
C GLU A 379 2.88 10.91 -32.34
N ARG A 380 2.39 11.32 -31.15
CA ARG A 380 2.44 12.70 -30.67
C ARG A 380 3.68 13.02 -29.83
N ALA A 381 4.33 12.01 -29.28
CA ALA A 381 5.44 12.15 -28.35
C ALA A 381 6.73 12.67 -28.99
N GLU A 382 6.82 12.80 -30.31
CA GLU A 382 7.95 13.48 -30.97
C GLU A 382 8.08 14.95 -30.51
N ASP A 383 6.97 15.57 -30.07
CA ASP A 383 6.92 16.96 -29.60
C ASP A 383 6.69 17.08 -28.07
N CYS A 384 6.52 15.98 -27.35
CA CYS A 384 6.09 15.98 -25.95
C CYS A 384 7.09 15.26 -25.03
N SER A 385 7.58 15.96 -23.99
CA SER A 385 8.50 15.40 -22.99
C SER A 385 7.81 14.56 -21.90
N CYS A 386 6.48 14.48 -21.91
CA CYS A 386 5.70 13.71 -20.95
C CYS A 386 5.56 12.26 -21.38
N GLU A 387 5.88 11.36 -20.46
CA GLU A 387 5.72 9.92 -20.59
C GLU A 387 4.29 9.50 -20.23
N LEU A 388 3.70 8.57 -20.98
CA LEU A 388 2.46 7.88 -20.61
C LEU A 388 2.77 6.41 -20.34
N ARG A 389 2.50 5.95 -19.11
CA ARG A 389 2.61 4.55 -18.69
C ARG A 389 1.23 3.99 -18.39
N ILE A 390 0.94 2.83 -18.97
CA ILE A 390 -0.25 2.05 -18.62
C ILE A 390 0.24 0.71 -18.06
N GLU A 391 -0.05 0.51 -16.79
CA GLU A 391 0.43 -0.60 -16.00
C GLU A 391 -0.74 -1.51 -15.63
N GLY A 392 -0.60 -2.78 -16.03
CA GLY A 392 -1.46 -3.85 -15.60
C GLY A 392 -1.05 -4.32 -14.21
N GLU A 393 -1.93 -4.22 -13.23
CA GLU A 393 -1.72 -4.82 -11.90
C GLU A 393 -2.70 -5.99 -11.73
N LEU A 394 -2.13 -7.17 -11.46
CA LEU A 394 -2.87 -8.42 -11.33
C LEU A 394 -3.46 -8.51 -9.93
N LEU A 395 -4.79 -8.36 -9.83
CA LEU A 395 -5.49 -8.57 -8.57
C LEU A 395 -5.36 -10.04 -8.14
N TYR A 396 -5.18 -10.29 -6.85
CA TYR A 396 -5.05 -11.66 -6.30
C TYR A 396 -6.19 -12.59 -6.73
N PHE A 397 -7.42 -12.09 -6.77
CA PHE A 397 -8.57 -12.89 -7.17
C PHE A 397 -8.57 -13.25 -8.65
N THR A 398 -8.13 -12.32 -9.50
CA THR A 398 -7.91 -12.59 -10.92
C THR A 398 -6.84 -13.66 -11.09
N GLU A 399 -5.77 -13.61 -10.29
CA GLU A 399 -4.77 -14.69 -10.23
C GLU A 399 -5.39 -16.04 -9.84
N GLN A 400 -6.24 -16.07 -8.80
CA GLN A 400 -6.93 -17.29 -8.35
C GLN A 400 -7.91 -17.82 -9.40
N GLU A 401 -8.68 -16.95 -10.07
CA GLU A 401 -9.57 -17.35 -11.15
C GLU A 401 -8.81 -17.94 -12.33
N MET A 402 -7.66 -17.34 -12.69
CA MET A 402 -6.76 -17.88 -13.73
C MET A 402 -6.16 -19.24 -13.34
N ARG A 403 -5.92 -19.49 -12.06
CA ARG A 403 -5.47 -20.80 -11.53
C ARG A 403 -6.59 -21.84 -11.54
N LEU A 404 -7.82 -21.43 -11.25
CA LEU A 404 -9.00 -22.32 -11.17
C LEU A 404 -9.63 -22.63 -12.54
N ARG A 405 -9.48 -21.75 -13.53
CA ARG A 405 -9.96 -21.96 -14.92
C ARG A 405 -8.81 -21.95 -15.92
N PRO A 406 -7.90 -22.94 -15.88
CA PRO A 406 -6.78 -23.03 -16.82
C PRO A 406 -7.30 -23.44 -18.21
N GLY A 407 -7.72 -22.47 -19.03
CA GLY A 407 -8.09 -22.74 -20.42
C GLY A 407 -9.06 -21.74 -21.07
N GLU A 408 -9.83 -20.99 -20.28
CA GLU A 408 -10.76 -19.99 -20.83
C GLU A 408 -10.07 -18.62 -20.95
N ASN A 409 -9.94 -18.13 -22.19
CA ASN A 409 -9.58 -16.75 -22.55
C ASN A 409 -8.41 -16.11 -21.77
N ARG A 410 -7.24 -16.77 -21.73
CA ARG A 410 -6.00 -16.10 -21.26
C ARG A 410 -5.66 -14.82 -22.04
N GLU A 411 -6.11 -14.71 -23.29
CA GLU A 411 -5.96 -13.50 -24.10
C GLU A 411 -6.83 -12.31 -23.64
N ALA A 412 -7.93 -12.54 -22.92
CA ALA A 412 -8.69 -11.45 -22.29
C ALA A 412 -7.98 -10.86 -21.06
N PHE A 413 -6.98 -11.59 -20.54
CA PHE A 413 -6.21 -11.29 -19.34
C PHE A 413 -4.72 -11.12 -19.68
N SER A 414 -4.38 -10.59 -20.87
CA SER A 414 -2.97 -10.40 -21.23
C SER A 414 -2.34 -9.24 -20.45
N TYR A 415 -1.83 -9.54 -19.26
CA TYR A 415 -1.07 -8.61 -18.44
C TYR A 415 0.37 -8.56 -18.95
N ARG A 416 0.68 -7.53 -19.74
CA ARG A 416 2.04 -7.04 -19.92
C ARG A 416 2.09 -5.70 -19.21
N SER A 417 2.95 -5.51 -18.22
CA SER A 417 3.44 -4.15 -17.97
C SER A 417 4.03 -3.72 -19.30
N ILE A 418 3.37 -2.80 -19.99
CA ILE A 418 3.97 -2.22 -21.18
C ILE A 418 5.00 -1.23 -20.62
N GLU A 419 6.17 -1.76 -20.21
CA GLU A 419 7.37 -0.96 -20.15
C GLU A 419 7.63 -0.51 -21.59
N CYS A 420 7.06 0.62 -21.94
CA CYS A 420 7.54 1.40 -23.04
C CYS A 420 8.99 1.74 -22.67
N ASN A 421 9.95 1.03 -23.27
CA ASN A 421 11.34 1.42 -23.22
C ASN A 421 11.47 2.78 -23.92
N PHE A 422 11.28 3.85 -23.17
CA PHE A 422 11.53 5.20 -23.66
C PHE A 422 13.05 5.38 -23.74
N LYS A 423 13.57 5.38 -24.97
CA LYS A 423 14.90 5.95 -25.22
C LYS A 423 14.79 7.44 -24.95
N ASN A 424 15.13 7.87 -23.73
CA ASN A 424 15.33 9.26 -23.43
C ASN A 424 16.44 9.80 -24.37
N PRO A 425 16.13 10.71 -25.31
CA PRO A 425 17.11 11.21 -26.27
C PRO A 425 18.31 11.89 -25.57
N LEU A 426 18.10 12.43 -24.36
CA LEU A 426 19.13 13.08 -23.57
C LEU A 426 20.08 12.10 -22.86
N LEU A 427 19.65 10.85 -22.61
CA LEU A 427 20.53 9.79 -22.11
C LEU A 427 21.27 9.05 -23.25
N ALA A 428 20.68 9.00 -24.45
CA ALA A 428 21.34 8.43 -25.62
C ALA A 428 22.55 9.28 -26.09
N GLN A 429 22.53 10.59 -25.87
CA GLN A 429 23.66 11.47 -26.22
C GLN A 429 24.83 11.39 -25.23
N ARG A 430 24.59 11.04 -23.96
CA ARG A 430 25.69 10.80 -23.00
C ARG A 430 26.48 9.54 -23.34
N ASN A 431 25.80 8.46 -23.74
CA ASN A 431 26.46 7.19 -24.08
C ASN A 431 27.10 7.18 -25.49
N ALA A 432 26.83 8.18 -26.33
CA ALA A 432 27.45 8.33 -27.65
C ALA A 432 28.75 9.16 -27.61
N ASN A 433 28.93 10.00 -26.60
CA ASN A 433 30.14 10.81 -26.43
C ASN A 433 31.23 10.15 -25.58
N ASP A 434 30.94 9.00 -24.95
CA ASP A 434 31.89 8.17 -24.20
C ASP A 434 32.29 6.89 -24.98
N ARG A 435 32.25 6.93 -26.32
CA ARG A 435 32.80 5.86 -27.19
C ARG A 435 33.81 6.39 -28.19
#